data_AF-A0A482UZK7-F1
#
_entry.id   AF-A0A482UZK7-F1
#
_cell.length_a   1.000
_cell.length_b   1.000
_cell.length_c   1.000
_cell.angle_alpha   90.00
_cell.angle_beta   90.00
_cell.angle_gamma   90.00
#
_symmetry.space_group_name_H-M   'P 1'
#
loop_
_entity.id
_entity.type
_entity.pdbx_description
1 polymer ?
#
loop_
_entity_poly.entity_id
_entity_poly.type
_entity_poly.pdbx_seq_one_letter_code
_entity_poly.pdbx_strand_id
1 'polypeptide(L)'
;MVKATRISIGSYSFELLLLACQRTHDCLGYAWKTAEISSGPPAKTVFDFLSSCKMSANSVSSSVLIDCIEEICLYFDRGEVGEVDFMPTTTSPFVLVDSKVLGISYGILKPLYKYVYTEQFRVYSQYKASSHSDPLSLHQMYQFSTVALVVKGDLAMAYNIRKVVLFHNPTLLSKELIFLQAIFTKHPKSPSGWEHRRWCYNRRYTPSPITPPPYTPIHTHTMHTTNPPNIPSPAPSPAMRLSASEVETERELCRAGSERSPKNYWAWTHRLWLLVHMTQHQVGFMVWMFRR
;
A
#
# COMPACT_ATOMS: atom_id res chain seq x y z
N MET A 1 34.42 -22.28 10.52
CA MET A 1 34.85 -21.45 9.37
C MET A 1 33.71 -21.41 8.35
N VAL A 2 32.90 -20.35 8.37
CA VAL A 2 32.04 -19.96 7.24
C VAL A 2 32.24 -18.45 7.11
N LYS A 3 32.80 -18.02 5.97
CA LYS A 3 33.11 -16.62 5.67
C LYS A 3 31.81 -15.87 5.42
N ALA A 4 31.51 -14.87 6.25
CA ALA A 4 30.47 -13.88 5.98
C ALA A 4 31.01 -12.85 4.97
N THR A 5 30.46 -12.85 3.77
CA THR A 5 30.72 -11.83 2.75
C THR A 5 30.02 -10.55 3.19
N ARG A 6 30.80 -9.54 3.60
CA ARG A 6 30.33 -8.18 3.86
C ARG A 6 29.83 -7.57 2.55
N ILE A 7 28.51 -7.38 2.44
CA ILE A 7 27.92 -6.47 1.46
C ILE A 7 28.06 -5.06 2.06
N SER A 8 28.96 -4.27 1.46
CA SER A 8 29.16 -2.86 1.79
C SER A 8 27.99 -2.03 1.26
N ILE A 9 27.04 -1.68 2.12
CA ILE A 9 26.08 -0.61 1.85
C ILE A 9 26.73 0.69 2.33
N GLY A 10 26.79 1.65 1.41
CA GLY A 10 27.51 2.92 1.56
C GLY A 10 27.17 3.67 2.86
N SER A 11 28.19 4.31 3.38
CA SER A 11 28.27 5.11 4.59
C SER A 11 27.31 6.32 4.56
N TYR A 12 26.04 6.07 4.82
CA TYR A 12 25.15 7.04 5.44
C TYR A 12 24.33 6.32 6.52
N SER A 13 24.40 6.84 7.75
CA SER A 13 23.39 6.68 8.78
C SER A 13 23.35 5.36 9.58
N PHE A 14 24.47 4.89 10.14
CA PHE A 14 24.37 4.11 11.39
C PHE A 14 24.11 5.04 12.58
N GLU A 15 24.66 6.27 12.56
CA GLU A 15 24.46 7.26 13.62
C GLU A 15 23.06 7.87 13.69
N LEU A 16 22.37 8.16 12.56
CA LEU A 16 20.97 8.63 12.66
C LEU A 16 20.01 7.50 13.05
N LEU A 17 20.36 6.23 12.76
CA LEU A 17 19.62 5.05 13.26
C LEU A 17 19.80 4.88 14.77
N LEU A 18 21.00 5.14 15.29
CA LEU A 18 21.29 5.17 16.73
C LEU A 18 20.62 6.36 17.43
N LEU A 19 20.66 7.57 16.86
CA LEU A 19 19.96 8.75 17.38
C LEU A 19 18.43 8.59 17.36
N ALA A 20 17.88 7.90 16.36
CA ALA A 20 16.46 7.54 16.31
C ALA A 20 16.10 6.47 17.34
N CYS A 21 16.98 5.50 17.62
CA CYS A 21 16.82 4.51 18.69
C CYS A 21 17.00 5.09 20.10
N GLN A 22 17.90 6.05 20.29
CA GLN A 22 18.13 6.70 21.59
C GLN A 22 16.96 7.59 22.00
N ARG A 23 16.22 8.16 21.04
CA ARG A 23 15.00 8.95 21.33
C ARG A 23 13.74 8.12 21.51
N THR A 24 13.74 6.84 21.13
CA THR A 24 12.61 5.91 21.35
C THR A 24 12.79 5.03 22.59
N HIS A 25 13.98 5.00 23.19
CA HIS A 25 14.25 4.26 24.43
C HIS A 25 13.43 4.78 25.62
N ASP A 26 13.06 6.06 25.63
CA ASP A 26 12.18 6.63 26.65
C ASP A 26 10.72 6.13 26.56
N CYS A 27 10.31 5.58 25.41
CA CYS A 27 8.97 5.00 25.22
C CYS A 27 8.93 3.48 25.45
N LEU A 28 10.09 2.79 25.44
CA LEU A 28 10.19 1.33 25.61
C LEU A 28 10.10 0.88 27.08
N GLY A 29 10.31 1.79 28.04
CA GLY A 29 10.28 1.48 29.47
C GLY A 29 8.90 1.14 30.03
N TYR A 30 7.81 1.51 29.36
CA TYR A 30 6.45 1.31 29.86
C TYR A 30 5.74 0.05 29.31
N ALA A 31 6.24 -0.58 28.25
CA ALA A 31 5.56 -1.69 27.58
C ALA A 31 5.93 -3.10 28.11
N TRP A 32 6.85 -3.21 29.08
CA TRP A 32 7.43 -4.49 29.50
C TRP A 32 6.84 -5.11 30.79
N LYS A 33 5.71 -4.60 31.31
CA LYS A 33 5.18 -5.11 32.60
C LYS A 33 3.74 -5.62 32.67
N THR A 34 3.01 -5.73 31.55
CA THR A 34 1.66 -6.31 31.59
C THR A 34 1.33 -7.06 30.31
N ALA A 35 1.54 -8.39 30.32
CA ALA A 35 0.74 -9.36 29.55
C ALA A 35 1.21 -10.81 29.88
N GLU A 36 1.12 -11.20 31.14
CA GLU A 36 0.68 -12.56 31.46
C GLU A 36 -0.85 -12.53 31.52
N ILE A 37 -1.49 -13.62 31.10
CA ILE A 37 -2.93 -13.92 31.11
C ILE A 37 -3.73 -13.35 29.92
N SER A 38 -3.97 -14.21 28.92
CA SER A 38 -5.31 -14.59 28.44
C SER A 38 -5.20 -15.30 27.09
N SER A 39 -5.27 -16.63 27.15
CA SER A 39 -5.45 -17.52 26.02
C SER A 39 -6.83 -17.30 25.37
N GLY A 40 -6.88 -16.57 24.27
CA GLY A 40 -8.00 -16.55 23.33
C GLY A 40 -7.60 -17.29 22.04
N PRO A 41 -8.54 -17.97 21.34
CA PRO A 41 -8.20 -18.73 20.14
C PRO A 41 -7.73 -17.80 19.01
N PRO A 42 -6.85 -18.26 18.11
CA PRO A 42 -6.37 -17.44 17.00
C PRO A 42 -7.54 -17.06 16.08
N ALA A 43 -7.56 -15.81 15.64
CA ALA A 43 -8.53 -15.30 14.68
C ALA A 43 -8.55 -16.21 13.44
N LYS A 44 -9.64 -16.97 13.27
CA LYS A 44 -9.88 -17.78 12.07
C LYS A 44 -9.75 -16.87 10.86
N THR A 45 -8.85 -17.20 9.93
CA THR A 45 -8.66 -16.39 8.74
C THR A 45 -9.89 -16.52 7.85
N VAL A 46 -10.17 -15.50 7.04
CA VAL A 46 -11.23 -15.56 6.00
C VAL A 46 -11.06 -16.81 5.11
N PHE A 47 -9.82 -17.29 4.94
CA PHE A 47 -9.52 -18.51 4.20
C PHE A 47 -10.08 -19.79 4.84
N ASP A 48 -10.04 -19.89 6.17
CA ASP A 48 -10.62 -21.01 6.92
C ASP A 48 -12.15 -21.01 6.78
N PHE A 49 -12.77 -19.83 6.77
CA PHE A 49 -14.20 -19.67 6.53
C PHE A 49 -14.60 -19.99 5.07
N LEU A 50 -13.86 -19.47 4.08
CA LEU A 50 -14.10 -19.71 2.65
C LEU A 50 -13.92 -21.19 2.24
N SER A 51 -13.08 -21.92 2.99
CA SER A 51 -12.85 -23.36 2.84
C SER A 51 -13.92 -24.19 3.57
N SER A 52 -14.43 -23.69 4.69
CA SER A 52 -15.43 -24.39 5.54
C SER A 52 -16.88 -24.26 5.05
N CYS A 53 -17.23 -23.22 4.30
CA CYS A 53 -18.59 -23.04 3.78
C CYS A 53 -18.84 -23.94 2.56
N LYS A 54 -19.29 -25.18 2.80
CA LYS A 54 -20.07 -25.96 1.82
C LYS A 54 -21.48 -25.38 1.74
N MET A 55 -21.64 -24.21 1.11
CA MET A 55 -22.96 -23.73 0.72
C MET A 55 -23.31 -24.30 -0.65
N SER A 56 -24.48 -24.94 -0.72
CA SER A 56 -25.15 -25.41 -1.92
C SER A 56 -24.98 -24.40 -3.07
N ALA A 57 -24.42 -24.86 -4.18
CA ALA A 57 -24.06 -24.06 -5.32
C ALA A 57 -25.31 -23.66 -6.14
N ASN A 58 -26.03 -22.64 -5.69
CA ASN A 58 -26.69 -21.74 -6.63
C ASN A 58 -25.59 -20.82 -7.19
N SER A 59 -25.14 -21.09 -8.42
CA SER A 59 -24.14 -20.24 -9.07
C SER A 59 -24.73 -18.85 -9.30
N VAL A 60 -24.24 -17.84 -8.56
CA VAL A 60 -24.56 -16.43 -8.84
C VAL A 60 -24.18 -16.14 -10.29
N SER A 61 -25.09 -15.53 -11.05
CA SER A 61 -24.85 -15.24 -12.47
C SER A 61 -23.76 -14.19 -12.64
N SER A 62 -23.04 -14.24 -13.77
CA SER A 62 -22.00 -13.25 -14.08
C SER A 62 -22.55 -11.83 -14.16
N SER A 63 -23.81 -11.63 -14.60
CA SER A 63 -24.44 -10.31 -14.66
C SER A 63 -24.54 -9.67 -13.27
N VAL A 64 -25.04 -10.41 -12.28
CA VAL A 64 -25.13 -9.94 -10.89
C VAL A 64 -23.75 -9.60 -10.32
N LEU A 65 -22.73 -10.39 -10.67
CA LEU A 65 -21.35 -10.12 -10.24
C LEU A 65 -20.79 -8.85 -10.89
N ILE A 66 -21.10 -8.58 -12.15
CA ILE A 66 -20.71 -7.35 -12.85
C ILE A 66 -21.37 -6.14 -12.19
N ASP A 67 -22.69 -6.19 -11.95
CA ASP A 67 -23.42 -5.11 -11.26
C ASP A 67 -22.79 -4.81 -9.89
N CYS A 68 -22.44 -5.87 -9.15
CA CYS A 68 -21.75 -5.75 -7.88
C CYS A 68 -20.37 -5.07 -7.98
N ILE A 69 -19.59 -5.39 -9.02
CA ILE A 69 -18.27 -4.80 -9.25
C ILE A 69 -18.41 -3.30 -9.55
N GLU A 70 -19.36 -2.94 -10.42
CA GLU A 70 -19.64 -1.56 -10.79
C GLU A 70 -20.08 -0.74 -9.57
N GLU A 71 -20.98 -1.29 -8.75
CA GLU A 71 -21.46 -0.62 -7.53
C GLU A 71 -20.33 -0.37 -6.52
N ILE A 72 -19.48 -1.37 -6.23
CA ILE A 72 -18.33 -1.20 -5.33
C ILE A 72 -17.39 -0.11 -5.86
N CYS A 73 -17.07 -0.15 -7.15
CA CYS A 73 -16.17 0.84 -7.75
C CYS A 73 -16.77 2.25 -7.68
N LEU A 74 -18.08 2.37 -7.89
CA LEU A 74 -18.80 3.63 -7.81
C LEU A 74 -18.74 4.25 -6.40
N TYR A 75 -18.93 3.45 -5.33
CA TYR A 75 -18.77 3.94 -3.95
C TYR A 75 -17.37 4.52 -3.70
N PHE A 76 -16.32 3.84 -4.18
CA PHE A 76 -14.95 4.35 -4.07
C PHE A 76 -14.71 5.59 -4.92
N ASP A 77 -15.22 5.62 -6.15
CA ASP A 77 -14.98 6.74 -7.08
C ASP A 77 -15.66 8.03 -6.63
N ARG A 78 -16.78 7.92 -5.88
CA ARG A 78 -17.48 9.03 -5.20
C ARG A 78 -16.81 9.45 -3.88
N GLY A 79 -15.86 8.68 -3.37
CA GLY A 79 -15.19 8.96 -2.10
C GLY A 79 -16.08 8.71 -0.86
N GLU A 80 -17.08 7.84 -0.99
CA GLU A 80 -18.04 7.53 0.07
C GLU A 80 -17.53 6.44 1.05
N VAL A 81 -16.42 5.77 0.73
CA VAL A 81 -15.89 4.65 1.52
C VAL A 81 -14.67 5.08 2.32
N GLY A 82 -14.82 5.13 3.65
CA GLY A 82 -13.72 5.32 4.60
C GLY A 82 -13.25 4.01 5.24
N GLU A 83 -14.12 3.00 5.33
CA GLU A 83 -13.85 1.70 5.96
C GLU A 83 -14.56 0.58 5.18
N VAL A 84 -13.95 -0.60 5.19
CA VAL A 84 -14.50 -1.83 4.58
C VAL A 84 -14.68 -2.87 5.66
N ASP A 85 -15.84 -3.52 5.69
CA ASP A 85 -16.04 -4.68 6.55
C ASP A 85 -16.90 -5.77 5.89
N PHE A 86 -16.86 -6.97 6.46
CA PHE A 86 -17.65 -8.11 6.01
C PHE A 86 -18.74 -8.42 7.01
N MET A 87 -19.96 -8.63 6.52
CA MET A 87 -21.14 -8.85 7.34
C MET A 87 -21.77 -10.22 7.07
N PRO A 88 -22.56 -10.75 8.02
CA PRO A 88 -23.38 -11.93 7.82
C PRO A 88 -24.15 -11.91 6.49
N THR A 89 -24.45 -13.09 5.94
CA THR A 89 -25.17 -13.16 4.67
C THR A 89 -26.55 -12.54 4.79
N THR A 90 -26.78 -11.48 4.02
CA THR A 90 -28.05 -10.76 3.90
C THR A 90 -28.66 -10.91 2.50
N THR A 91 -29.90 -10.45 2.33
CA THR A 91 -30.56 -10.34 1.03
C THR A 91 -29.89 -9.33 0.11
N SER A 92 -29.39 -8.22 0.65
CA SER A 92 -28.55 -7.27 -0.09
C SER A 92 -27.09 -7.74 -0.11
N PRO A 93 -26.38 -7.67 -1.26
CA PRO A 93 -24.96 -7.98 -1.31
C PRO A 93 -24.09 -6.93 -0.60
N PHE A 94 -24.54 -5.67 -0.54
CA PHE A 94 -23.83 -4.55 0.04
C PHE A 94 -24.73 -3.67 0.91
N VAL A 95 -24.13 -3.02 1.90
CA VAL A 95 -24.75 -1.96 2.68
C VAL A 95 -23.69 -0.90 2.95
N LEU A 96 -24.02 0.37 2.72
CA LEU A 96 -23.19 1.50 3.14
C LEU A 96 -23.73 2.04 4.47
N VAL A 97 -23.02 1.77 5.57
CA VAL A 97 -23.40 2.22 6.92
C VAL A 97 -22.74 3.55 7.24
N ASP A 98 -23.50 4.47 7.85
CA ASP A 98 -23.07 5.82 8.24
C ASP A 98 -22.40 6.63 7.11
N SER A 99 -22.75 6.30 5.87
CA SER A 99 -22.16 6.87 4.65
C SER A 99 -20.63 6.76 4.59
N LYS A 100 -20.03 5.76 5.27
CA LYS A 100 -18.56 5.57 5.33
C LYS A 100 -18.08 4.12 5.38
N VAL A 101 -18.89 3.20 5.90
CA VAL A 101 -18.51 1.79 6.04
C VAL A 101 -19.18 0.97 4.94
N LEU A 102 -18.39 0.46 4.00
CA LEU A 102 -18.87 -0.47 2.99
C LEU A 102 -18.90 -1.88 3.59
N GLY A 103 -20.10 -2.33 3.99
CA GLY A 103 -20.37 -3.69 4.44
C GLY A 103 -20.63 -4.62 3.27
N ILE A 104 -19.93 -5.75 3.21
CA ILE A 104 -20.07 -6.75 2.15
C ILE A 104 -20.54 -8.09 2.72
N SER A 105 -21.63 -8.61 2.18
CA SER A 105 -22.25 -9.87 2.61
C SER A 105 -21.32 -11.06 2.35
N TYR A 106 -21.14 -11.96 3.34
CA TYR A 106 -20.31 -13.16 3.17
C TYR A 106 -20.74 -14.04 1.97
N GLY A 107 -22.03 -14.04 1.63
CA GLY A 107 -22.57 -14.82 0.53
C GLY A 107 -21.98 -14.45 -0.84
N ILE A 108 -21.56 -13.19 -1.03
CA ILE A 108 -21.05 -12.71 -2.33
C ILE A 108 -19.53 -12.73 -2.43
N LEU A 109 -18.80 -12.77 -1.32
CA LEU A 109 -17.32 -12.66 -1.32
C LEU A 109 -16.63 -13.73 -2.18
N LYS A 110 -17.02 -15.01 -2.05
CA LYS A 110 -16.38 -16.11 -2.78
C LYS A 110 -16.69 -16.07 -4.28
N PRO A 111 -17.96 -15.96 -4.71
CA PRO A 111 -18.29 -15.77 -6.13
C PRO A 111 -17.58 -14.56 -6.74
N LEU A 112 -17.62 -13.41 -6.04
CA LEU A 112 -17.05 -12.16 -6.51
C LEU A 112 -15.53 -12.25 -6.67
N TYR A 113 -14.82 -12.72 -5.65
CA TYR A 113 -13.36 -12.87 -5.71
C TYR A 113 -12.94 -13.86 -6.81
N LYS A 114 -13.64 -15.00 -6.94
CA LYS A 114 -13.36 -15.98 -8.00
C LYS A 114 -13.50 -15.34 -9.38
N TYR A 115 -14.59 -14.60 -9.60
CA TYR A 115 -14.86 -13.94 -10.88
C TYR A 115 -13.78 -12.91 -11.22
N VAL A 116 -13.51 -11.95 -10.32
CA VAL A 116 -12.52 -10.89 -10.61
C VAL A 116 -11.11 -11.46 -10.74
N TYR A 117 -10.75 -12.48 -9.97
CA TYR A 117 -9.44 -13.11 -10.06
C TYR A 117 -9.25 -13.80 -11.43
N THR A 118 -10.28 -14.49 -11.93
CA THR A 118 -10.23 -15.13 -13.27
C THR A 118 -10.21 -14.08 -14.39
N GLU A 119 -11.10 -13.11 -14.35
CA GLU A 119 -11.25 -12.11 -15.41
C GLU A 119 -10.06 -11.15 -15.50
N GLN A 120 -9.37 -10.89 -14.39
CA GLN A 120 -8.19 -10.02 -14.36
C GLN A 120 -7.05 -10.55 -15.26
N PHE A 121 -6.85 -11.87 -15.35
CA PHE A 121 -5.86 -12.43 -16.28
C PHE A 121 -6.29 -12.30 -17.74
N ARG A 122 -7.58 -12.47 -18.03
CA ARG A 122 -8.14 -12.31 -19.38
C ARG A 122 -7.93 -10.88 -19.87
N VAL A 123 -8.33 -9.90 -19.07
CA VAL A 123 -8.20 -8.47 -19.41
C VAL A 123 -6.73 -8.06 -19.52
N TYR A 124 -5.87 -8.53 -18.62
CA TYR A 124 -4.43 -8.23 -18.72
C TYR A 124 -3.80 -8.81 -20.00
N SER A 125 -4.27 -9.95 -20.47
CA SER A 125 -3.84 -10.54 -21.74
C SER A 125 -4.30 -9.71 -22.94
N GLN A 126 -5.54 -9.19 -22.91
CA GLN A 126 -6.06 -8.27 -23.92
C GLN A 126 -5.25 -6.97 -23.97
N TYR A 127 -4.97 -6.38 -22.81
CA TYR A 127 -4.12 -5.19 -22.69
C TYR A 127 -2.72 -5.39 -23.30
N LYS A 128 -2.13 -6.57 -23.12
CA LYS A 128 -0.84 -6.92 -23.76
C LYS A 128 -0.97 -7.07 -25.27
N ALA A 129 -2.02 -7.74 -25.74
CA ALA A 129 -2.28 -7.94 -27.16
C ALA A 129 -2.55 -6.62 -27.90
N SER A 130 -3.12 -5.62 -27.21
CA SER A 130 -3.34 -4.27 -27.72
C SER A 130 -2.12 -3.36 -27.60
N SER A 131 -0.89 -3.90 -27.55
CA SER A 131 0.34 -3.12 -27.38
C SER A 131 0.29 -2.12 -26.22
N HIS A 132 -0.33 -2.52 -25.10
CA HIS A 132 -0.40 -1.72 -23.87
C HIS A 132 -1.17 -0.40 -23.94
N SER A 133 -2.07 -0.23 -24.92
CA SER A 133 -2.78 1.04 -25.12
C SER A 133 -4.32 0.98 -25.02
N ASP A 134 -4.94 -0.19 -24.81
CA ASP A 134 -6.40 -0.31 -24.78
C ASP A 134 -7.02 0.34 -23.51
N PRO A 135 -7.79 1.44 -23.64
CA PRO A 135 -8.41 2.12 -22.51
C PRO A 135 -9.47 1.27 -21.80
N LEU A 136 -10.18 0.39 -22.53
CA LEU A 136 -11.21 -0.45 -21.94
C LEU A 136 -10.58 -1.49 -21.01
N SER A 137 -9.50 -2.14 -21.45
CA SER A 137 -8.74 -3.04 -20.61
C SER A 137 -8.17 -2.35 -19.36
N LEU A 138 -7.67 -1.11 -19.49
CA LEU A 138 -7.19 -0.33 -18.34
C LEU A 138 -8.31 -0.04 -17.32
N HIS A 139 -9.51 0.31 -17.79
CA HIS A 139 -10.67 0.52 -16.94
C HIS A 139 -11.10 -0.76 -16.21
N GLN A 140 -11.20 -1.88 -16.93
CA GLN A 140 -11.53 -3.17 -16.33
C GLN A 140 -10.46 -3.66 -15.35
N MET A 141 -9.17 -3.45 -15.65
CA MET A 141 -8.06 -3.72 -14.73
C MET A 141 -8.19 -2.93 -13.43
N TYR A 142 -8.60 -1.66 -13.50
CA TYR A 142 -8.89 -0.84 -12.33
C TYR A 142 -10.04 -1.45 -11.51
N GLN A 143 -11.19 -1.72 -12.14
CA GLN A 143 -12.38 -2.26 -11.46
C GLN A 143 -12.10 -3.61 -10.78
N PHE A 144 -11.52 -4.56 -11.51
CA PHE A 144 -11.23 -5.90 -10.97
C PHE A 144 -10.17 -5.86 -9.87
N SER A 145 -9.13 -5.03 -10.01
CA SER A 145 -8.13 -4.89 -8.95
C SER A 145 -8.70 -4.21 -7.70
N THR A 146 -9.61 -3.25 -7.83
CA THR A 146 -10.32 -2.62 -6.70
C THR A 146 -11.05 -3.68 -5.89
N VAL A 147 -11.94 -4.45 -6.53
CA VAL A 147 -12.75 -5.47 -5.86
C VAL A 147 -11.89 -6.62 -5.32
N ALA A 148 -10.87 -7.07 -6.06
CA ALA A 148 -9.97 -8.12 -5.60
C ALA A 148 -9.27 -7.74 -4.28
N LEU A 149 -8.81 -6.48 -4.17
CA LEU A 149 -8.14 -5.98 -2.98
C LEU A 149 -9.09 -5.71 -1.80
N VAL A 150 -10.32 -5.28 -2.07
CA VAL A 150 -11.39 -5.17 -1.06
C VAL A 150 -11.61 -6.52 -0.37
N VAL A 151 -11.72 -7.60 -1.15
CA VAL A 151 -11.90 -8.96 -0.60
C VAL A 151 -10.61 -9.52 0.00
N LYS A 152 -9.48 -9.35 -0.69
CA LYS A 152 -8.15 -9.83 -0.29
C LYS A 152 -7.10 -8.73 -0.42
N GLY A 153 -6.87 -8.00 0.68
CA GLY A 153 -6.00 -6.82 0.68
C GLY A 153 -4.51 -7.08 0.53
N ASP A 154 -4.03 -8.33 0.58
CA ASP A 154 -2.63 -8.67 0.27
C ASP A 154 -2.56 -9.52 -1.01
N LEU A 155 -2.57 -8.81 -2.15
CA LEU A 155 -2.47 -9.40 -3.48
C LEU A 155 -1.51 -8.57 -4.34
N ALA A 156 -0.22 -8.91 -4.29
CA ALA A 156 0.84 -8.18 -5.00
C ALA A 156 0.56 -7.98 -6.50
N MET A 157 -0.03 -8.98 -7.16
CA MET A 157 -0.41 -8.88 -8.59
C MET A 157 -1.43 -7.78 -8.84
N ALA A 158 -2.43 -7.63 -7.98
CA ALA A 158 -3.44 -6.57 -8.11
C ALA A 158 -2.81 -5.18 -7.92
N TYR A 159 -1.91 -5.01 -6.94
CA TYR A 159 -1.16 -3.76 -6.78
C TYR A 159 -0.27 -3.44 -8.00
N ASN A 160 0.39 -4.43 -8.58
CA ASN A 160 1.20 -4.24 -9.79
C ASN A 160 0.34 -3.85 -10.99
N ILE A 161 -0.86 -4.43 -11.13
CA ILE A 161 -1.85 -4.00 -12.13
C ILE A 161 -2.26 -2.54 -11.91
N ARG A 162 -2.48 -2.12 -10.66
CA ARG A 162 -2.80 -0.73 -10.33
C ARG A 162 -1.65 0.22 -10.65
N LYS A 163 -0.38 -0.18 -10.48
CA LYS A 163 0.77 0.64 -10.93
C LYS A 163 0.72 0.91 -12.44
N VAL A 164 0.30 -0.07 -13.25
CA VAL A 164 0.11 0.11 -14.71
C VAL A 164 -1.01 1.12 -14.98
N VAL A 165 -2.16 0.98 -14.31
CA VAL A 165 -3.29 1.92 -14.42
C VAL A 165 -2.86 3.34 -14.02
N LEU A 166 -2.19 3.50 -12.89
CA LEU A 166 -1.70 4.79 -12.37
C LEU A 166 -0.60 5.41 -13.23
N PHE A 167 0.14 4.59 -13.99
CA PHE A 167 1.10 5.09 -14.97
C PHE A 167 0.38 5.78 -16.13
N HIS A 168 -0.74 5.23 -16.60
CA HIS A 168 -1.54 5.80 -17.68
C HIS A 168 -2.43 6.96 -17.21
N ASN A 169 -2.90 6.90 -15.97
CA ASN A 169 -3.72 7.94 -15.38
C ASN A 169 -3.20 8.38 -13.99
N PRO A 170 -2.17 9.25 -13.94
CA PRO A 170 -1.61 9.76 -12.69
C PRO A 170 -2.58 10.56 -11.84
N THR A 171 -3.69 11.06 -12.41
CA THR A 171 -4.70 11.84 -11.66
C THR A 171 -5.42 11.00 -10.59
N LEU A 172 -5.40 9.68 -10.74
CA LEU A 172 -5.99 8.74 -9.78
C LEU A 172 -5.15 8.56 -8.51
N LEU A 173 -3.93 9.10 -8.45
CA LEU A 173 -3.00 8.84 -7.34
C LEU A 173 -3.54 9.29 -5.97
N SER A 174 -4.27 10.41 -5.92
CA SER A 174 -4.93 10.86 -4.68
C SER A 174 -6.05 9.91 -4.26
N LYS A 175 -6.86 9.43 -5.22
CA LYS A 175 -7.91 8.44 -4.97
C LYS A 175 -7.30 7.10 -4.52
N GLU A 176 -6.14 6.73 -5.06
CA GLU A 176 -5.41 5.53 -4.67
C GLU A 176 -4.99 5.54 -3.19
N LEU A 177 -4.52 6.68 -2.68
CA LEU A 177 -4.13 6.82 -1.27
C LEU A 177 -5.34 6.72 -0.34
N ILE A 178 -6.50 7.24 -0.74
CA ILE A 178 -7.77 7.13 -0.01
C ILE A 178 -8.27 5.68 -0.05
N PHE A 179 -8.25 5.05 -1.22
CA PHE A 179 -8.59 3.63 -1.39
C PHE A 179 -7.74 2.75 -0.44
N LEU A 180 -6.42 2.93 -0.43
CA LEU A 180 -5.53 2.19 0.46
C LEU A 180 -5.85 2.41 1.94
N GLN A 181 -6.26 3.62 2.33
CA GLN A 181 -6.68 3.89 3.71
C GLN A 181 -7.88 3.01 4.10
N ALA A 182 -8.90 2.93 3.25
CA ALA A 182 -10.03 2.03 3.45
C ALA A 182 -9.59 0.56 3.48
N ILE A 183 -8.68 0.13 2.60
CA ILE A 183 -8.19 -1.26 2.60
C ILE A 183 -7.48 -1.63 3.90
N PHE A 184 -6.69 -0.73 4.49
CA PHE A 184 -6.01 -1.01 5.76
C PHE A 184 -6.94 -1.10 6.96
N THR A 185 -8.19 -0.62 6.86
CA THR A 185 -9.18 -0.82 7.93
C THR A 185 -9.48 -2.30 8.12
N LYS A 186 -9.57 -3.06 7.02
CA LYS A 186 -9.82 -4.50 7.01
C LYS A 186 -8.56 -5.34 6.97
N HIS A 187 -7.54 -4.89 6.24
CA HIS A 187 -6.31 -5.63 5.95
C HIS A 187 -5.05 -4.90 6.46
N PRO A 188 -4.96 -4.56 7.76
CA PRO A 188 -3.91 -3.67 8.30
C PRO A 188 -2.49 -4.24 8.20
N LYS A 189 -2.35 -5.55 8.02
CA LYS A 189 -1.06 -6.27 7.94
C LYS A 189 -0.58 -6.54 6.51
N SER A 190 -1.24 -6.03 5.48
CA SER A 190 -0.90 -6.27 4.07
C SER A 190 0.48 -5.73 3.69
N PRO A 191 1.53 -6.58 3.56
CA PRO A 191 2.87 -6.12 3.17
C PRO A 191 2.86 -5.38 1.83
N SER A 192 2.20 -5.99 0.84
CA SER A 192 2.11 -5.45 -0.52
C SER A 192 1.38 -4.12 -0.54
N GLY A 193 0.36 -3.94 0.31
CA GLY A 193 -0.37 -2.69 0.44
C GLY A 193 0.49 -1.55 0.97
N TRP A 194 1.28 -1.80 2.02
CA TRP A 194 2.20 -0.79 2.57
C TRP A 194 3.30 -0.43 1.59
N GLU A 195 3.85 -1.41 0.86
CA GLU A 195 4.80 -1.16 -0.23
C GLU A 195 4.19 -0.33 -1.35
N HIS A 196 2.96 -0.63 -1.74
CA HIS A 196 2.24 0.13 -2.77
C HIS A 196 1.94 1.56 -2.33
N ARG A 197 1.59 1.80 -1.06
CA ARG A 197 1.43 3.15 -0.50
C ARG A 197 2.71 3.97 -0.62
N ARG A 198 3.86 3.39 -0.23
CA ARG A 198 5.18 4.03 -0.39
C ARG A 198 5.50 4.31 -1.87
N TRP A 199 5.20 3.36 -2.74
CA TRP A 199 5.35 3.54 -4.18
C TRP A 199 4.52 4.72 -4.70
N CYS A 200 3.27 4.88 -4.24
CA CYS A 200 2.41 6.00 -4.64
C CYS A 200 3.04 7.35 -4.26
N TYR A 201 3.56 7.47 -3.03
CA TYR A 201 4.28 8.66 -2.60
C TYR A 201 5.54 8.91 -3.42
N ASN A 202 6.38 7.89 -3.62
CA ASN A 202 7.58 8.02 -4.46
C ASN A 202 7.21 8.46 -5.88
N ARG A 203 6.15 7.91 -6.47
CA ARG A 203 5.67 8.30 -7.80
C ARG A 203 5.23 9.76 -7.85
N ARG A 204 4.63 10.28 -6.77
CA ARG A 204 4.20 11.70 -6.69
C ARG A 204 5.37 12.68 -6.60
N TYR A 205 6.44 12.30 -5.89
CA TYR A 205 7.53 13.22 -5.52
C TYR A 205 8.87 12.94 -6.22
N THR A 206 8.98 11.83 -6.97
CA THR A 206 10.12 11.60 -7.86
C THR A 206 9.80 12.26 -9.20
N PRO A 207 10.54 13.32 -9.60
CA PRO A 207 10.41 13.84 -10.96
C PRO A 207 10.70 12.71 -11.94
N SER A 208 9.87 12.56 -12.98
CA SER A 208 10.31 11.80 -14.15
C SER A 208 11.65 12.37 -14.60
N PRO A 209 12.68 11.57 -14.95
CA PRO A 209 13.92 12.13 -15.48
C PRO A 209 13.58 12.87 -16.77
N ILE A 210 13.44 14.19 -16.69
CA ILE A 210 13.39 15.07 -17.84
C ILE A 210 14.86 15.24 -18.22
N THR A 211 15.20 14.76 -19.41
CA THR A 211 16.52 14.69 -20.08
C THR A 211 17.42 13.50 -19.73
N PRO A 212 17.80 12.67 -20.74
CA PRO A 212 19.00 11.86 -20.62
C PRO A 212 20.20 12.81 -20.47
N PRO A 213 21.24 12.45 -19.70
CA PRO A 213 22.46 13.23 -19.65
C PRO A 213 22.98 13.42 -21.09
N PRO A 214 23.46 14.62 -21.48
CA PRO A 214 24.04 14.82 -22.79
C PRO A 214 25.16 13.79 -22.98
N TYR A 215 25.02 12.95 -24.01
CA TYR A 215 26.08 12.05 -24.44
C TYR A 215 27.29 12.92 -24.80
N THR A 216 28.27 13.01 -23.92
CA THR A 216 29.60 13.48 -24.28
C THR A 216 30.35 12.30 -24.92
N PRO A 217 30.76 12.38 -26.19
CA PRO A 217 31.56 11.33 -26.80
C PRO A 217 32.87 11.18 -26.02
N ILE A 218 33.19 9.96 -25.60
CA ILE A 218 34.48 9.64 -24.98
C ILE A 218 35.54 9.72 -26.08
N HIS A 219 36.27 10.83 -26.13
CA HIS A 219 37.56 10.87 -26.81
C HIS A 219 38.60 10.20 -25.92
N THR A 220 39.21 9.16 -26.46
CA THR A 220 40.22 8.33 -25.81
C THR A 220 41.59 9.03 -25.76
N HIS A 221 42.32 8.69 -24.69
CA HIS A 221 43.75 8.91 -24.41
C HIS A 221 44.21 10.32 -23.99
N THR A 222 44.52 10.48 -22.70
CA THR A 222 45.91 10.69 -22.22
C THR A 222 45.98 10.34 -20.72
N MET A 223 46.97 9.53 -20.35
CA MET A 223 47.29 9.17 -18.97
C MET A 223 47.98 10.35 -18.26
N HIS A 224 47.36 10.93 -17.22
CA HIS A 224 48.07 11.69 -16.20
C HIS A 224 47.45 11.48 -14.82
N THR A 225 48.30 11.04 -13.89
CA THR A 225 48.06 10.80 -12.47
C THR A 225 47.79 12.12 -11.73
N THR A 226 46.54 12.40 -11.36
CA THR A 226 46.21 13.34 -10.27
C THR A 226 44.92 12.88 -9.58
N ASN A 227 44.85 13.14 -8.27
CA ASN A 227 43.81 12.85 -7.26
C ASN A 227 42.41 12.40 -7.72
N PRO A 228 41.74 11.50 -6.97
CA PRO A 228 40.36 11.13 -7.28
C PRO A 228 39.46 12.37 -7.32
N PRO A 229 38.64 12.55 -8.37
CA PRO A 229 37.75 13.68 -8.46
C PRO A 229 36.78 13.64 -7.27
N ASN A 230 36.62 14.78 -6.62
CA ASN A 230 35.64 15.00 -5.56
C ASN A 230 34.25 14.78 -6.18
N ILE A 231 33.73 13.55 -6.08
CA ILE A 231 32.38 13.21 -6.55
C ILE A 231 31.43 14.09 -5.74
N PRO A 232 30.71 15.04 -6.37
CA PRO A 232 29.70 15.81 -5.66
C PRO A 232 28.72 14.81 -5.06
N SER A 233 28.55 14.88 -3.74
CA SER A 233 27.54 14.08 -3.04
C SER A 233 26.22 14.21 -3.81
N PRO A 234 25.53 13.10 -4.17
CA PRO A 234 24.32 13.18 -4.96
C PRO A 234 23.35 14.14 -4.28
N ALA A 235 22.86 15.13 -5.03
CA ALA A 235 21.91 16.10 -4.53
C ALA A 235 20.79 15.34 -3.78
N PRO A 236 20.46 15.73 -2.53
CA PRO A 236 19.47 15.01 -1.75
C PRO A 236 18.18 14.95 -2.56
N SER A 237 17.66 13.74 -2.78
CA SER A 237 16.37 13.56 -3.45
C SER A 237 15.35 14.50 -2.79
N PRO A 238 14.54 15.23 -3.56
CA PRO A 238 13.65 16.23 -3.00
C PRO A 238 12.75 15.57 -1.97
N ALA A 239 12.87 16.02 -0.71
CA ALA A 239 12.07 15.48 0.39
C ALA A 239 10.58 15.59 0.07
N MET A 240 9.82 14.57 0.46
CA MET A 240 8.38 14.48 0.27
C MET A 240 7.67 15.59 1.04
N ARG A 241 6.96 16.46 0.31
CA ARG A 241 6.16 17.56 0.87
C ARG A 241 4.69 17.19 0.88
N LEU A 242 4.26 16.57 1.97
CA LEU A 242 2.86 16.26 2.24
C LEU A 242 2.16 17.50 2.81
N SER A 243 0.87 17.62 2.52
CA SER A 243 0.00 18.59 3.19
C SER A 243 -0.17 18.24 4.68
N ALA A 244 -0.67 19.18 5.47
CA ALA A 244 -0.97 18.93 6.89
C ALA A 244 -2.00 17.79 7.06
N SER A 245 -3.02 17.72 6.20
CA SER A 245 -4.03 16.66 6.24
C SER A 245 -3.43 15.30 5.88
N GLU A 246 -2.49 15.24 4.94
CA GLU A 246 -1.80 13.99 4.58
C GLU A 246 -0.87 13.51 5.69
N VAL A 247 -0.15 14.42 6.36
CA VAL A 247 0.65 14.07 7.55
C VAL A 247 -0.23 13.47 8.64
N GLU A 248 -1.41 14.06 8.87
CA GLU A 248 -2.37 13.57 9.86
C GLU A 248 -2.96 12.22 9.47
N THR A 249 -3.35 12.04 8.20
CA THR A 249 -3.80 10.74 7.68
C THR A 249 -2.76 9.65 7.87
N GLU A 250 -1.49 9.91 7.53
CA GLU A 250 -0.42 8.93 7.72
C GLU A 250 -0.17 8.60 9.18
N ARG A 251 -0.26 9.61 10.06
CA ARG A 251 -0.13 9.45 11.51
C ARG A 251 -1.22 8.51 12.04
N GLU A 252 -2.47 8.80 11.73
CA GLU A 252 -3.61 8.01 12.19
C GLU A 252 -3.57 6.59 11.61
N LEU A 253 -3.21 6.45 10.34
CA LEU A 253 -3.12 5.15 9.69
C LEU A 253 -2.02 4.24 10.32
N CYS A 254 -0.88 4.81 10.71
CA CYS A 254 0.14 4.08 11.48
C CYS A 254 -0.34 3.72 12.89
N ARG A 255 -1.02 4.65 13.58
CA ARG A 255 -1.58 4.46 14.93
C ARG A 255 -2.65 3.37 14.90
N ALA A 256 -3.72 3.54 14.13
CA ALA A 256 -4.80 2.59 13.97
C ALA A 256 -4.29 1.22 13.50
N GLY A 257 -3.33 1.18 12.57
CA GLY A 257 -2.70 -0.07 12.13
C GLY A 257 -1.99 -0.83 13.26
N SER A 258 -1.39 -0.11 14.22
CA SER A 258 -0.75 -0.70 15.40
C SER A 258 -1.74 -1.14 16.49
N GLU A 259 -2.87 -0.44 16.63
CA GLU A 259 -3.93 -0.74 17.61
C GLU A 259 -4.82 -1.89 17.17
N ARG A 260 -5.26 -1.90 15.90
CA ARG A 260 -6.09 -2.97 15.30
C ARG A 260 -5.35 -4.32 15.21
N SER A 261 -4.03 -4.32 15.40
CA SER A 261 -3.20 -5.47 15.11
C SER A 261 -1.91 -5.44 15.96
N PRO A 262 -1.86 -6.20 17.06
CA PRO A 262 -0.64 -6.31 17.87
C PRO A 262 0.56 -6.70 17.00
N LYS A 263 1.69 -6.04 17.25
CA LYS A 263 2.97 -6.24 16.55
C LYS A 263 2.88 -6.00 15.03
N ASN A 264 2.10 -5.01 14.59
CA ASN A 264 2.04 -4.63 13.17
C ASN A 264 3.34 -3.96 12.70
N TYR A 265 4.35 -4.78 12.36
CA TYR A 265 5.65 -4.33 11.88
C TYR A 265 5.57 -3.42 10.65
N TRP A 266 4.57 -3.62 9.78
CA TRP A 266 4.43 -2.85 8.54
C TRP A 266 3.99 -1.41 8.79
N ALA A 267 3.08 -1.19 9.74
CA ALA A 267 2.71 0.16 10.15
C ALA A 267 3.90 0.92 10.76
N TRP A 268 4.70 0.24 11.61
CA TRP A 268 5.89 0.83 12.22
C TRP A 268 7.00 1.13 11.22
N THR A 269 7.29 0.21 10.31
CA THR A 269 8.31 0.44 9.27
C THR A 269 7.88 1.49 8.27
N HIS A 270 6.59 1.58 7.96
CA HIS A 270 6.05 2.68 7.16
C HIS A 270 6.22 4.02 7.87
N ARG A 271 5.91 4.11 9.17
CA ARG A 271 6.16 5.31 9.97
C ARG A 271 7.63 5.71 9.94
N LEU A 272 8.55 4.77 10.13
CA LEU A 272 9.99 5.04 10.04
C LEU A 272 10.38 5.53 8.65
N TRP A 273 9.84 4.91 7.60
CA TRP A 273 10.06 5.33 6.23
C TRP A 273 9.63 6.78 6.00
N LEU A 274 8.46 7.19 6.49
CA LEU A 274 7.97 8.57 6.40
C LEU A 274 8.92 9.56 7.08
N LEU A 275 9.43 9.24 8.27
CA LEU A 275 10.37 10.11 9.01
C LEU A 275 11.68 10.35 8.23
N VAL A 276 12.10 9.40 7.41
CA VAL A 276 13.31 9.51 6.57
C VAL A 276 13.06 10.34 5.31
N HIS A 277 11.84 10.32 4.77
CA HIS A 277 11.55 10.88 3.45
C HIS A 277 10.79 12.23 3.50
N MET A 278 10.21 12.61 4.64
CA MET A 278 9.54 13.90 4.84
C MET A 278 10.50 15.05 5.13
N THR A 279 10.04 16.30 4.99
CA THR A 279 10.81 17.46 5.46
C THR A 279 10.91 17.50 7.00
N GLN A 280 11.97 18.12 7.53
CA GLN A 280 12.17 18.29 8.98
C GLN A 280 10.98 18.96 9.69
N HIS A 281 10.34 19.92 9.02
CA HIS A 281 9.13 20.57 9.53
C HIS A 281 7.98 19.57 9.72
N GLN A 282 7.69 18.75 8.69
CA GLN A 282 6.63 17.73 8.77
C GLN A 282 6.93 16.64 9.80
N VAL A 283 8.21 16.26 9.96
CA VAL A 283 8.66 15.34 11.01
C VAL A 283 8.33 15.90 12.40
N GLY A 284 8.59 17.20 12.60
CA GLY A 284 8.21 17.91 13.82
C GLY A 284 6.72 17.75 14.15
N PHE A 285 5.84 17.97 13.17
CA PHE A 285 4.39 17.79 13.33
C PHE A 285 4.01 16.33 13.65
N MET A 286 4.58 15.38 12.91
CA MET A 286 4.29 13.94 13.08
C MET A 286 4.71 13.41 14.46
N VAL A 287 5.79 13.94 15.05
CA VAL A 287 6.28 13.51 16.38
C VAL A 287 5.63 14.29 17.52
N TRP A 288 5.41 15.61 17.37
CA TRP A 288 4.94 16.48 18.45
C TRP A 288 3.50 16.20 18.87
N MET A 289 2.62 15.75 17.96
CA MET A 289 1.24 15.38 18.28
C MET A 289 1.08 14.14 19.18
N PHE A 290 2.17 13.50 19.63
CA PHE A 290 2.14 12.40 20.61
C PHE A 290 2.47 12.82 22.04
N ARG A 291 2.71 14.12 22.29
CA ARG A 291 2.96 14.68 23.63
C ARG A 291 1.72 15.30 24.28
N ARG A 292 0.52 14.99 23.79
CA ARG A 292 -0.76 15.40 24.39
C ARG A 292 -1.61 14.18 24.68
#